data_AF-W4LB54-F1
#
_entry.id   AF-W4LB54-F1
#
_cell.length_a   1.000
_cell.length_b   1.000
_cell.length_c   1.000
_cell.angle_alpha   90.00
_cell.angle_beta   90.00
_cell.angle_gamma   90.00
#
_symmetry.space_group_name_H-M   'P 1'
#
loop_
_entity.id
_entity.type
_entity.pdbx_description
1 polymer ?
#
loop_
_entity_poly.entity_id
_entity_poly.type
_entity_poly.pdbx_seq_one_letter_code
_entity_poly.pdbx_strand_id
1 'polypeptide(L)'
;MTTRIINRGRGPEIEGTRITVYRIMDFVRDHCSMTTIADELNLSEAQVQVALEYIAANRSEVEAEYDQLLLRLQQANPPHIQAGRAKSPDELKRRIHARRLKDVDRAHLNR
;
A
#
# COMPACT_ATOMS: atom_id res chain seq x y z
N MET A 1 -17.66 7.79 -13.98
CA MET A 1 -16.83 7.52 -12.78
C MET A 1 -16.26 8.87 -12.35
N THR A 2 -16.48 9.28 -11.10
CA THR A 2 -15.92 10.54 -10.58
C THR A 2 -14.48 10.31 -10.17
N THR A 3 -13.55 11.11 -10.68
CA THR A 3 -12.14 11.03 -10.28
C THR A 3 -11.95 11.84 -9.00
N ARG A 4 -11.59 11.18 -7.89
CA ARG A 4 -11.35 11.83 -6.59
C ARG A 4 -10.37 11.04 -5.76
N ILE A 5 -9.80 11.69 -4.75
CA ILE A 5 -8.98 11.05 -3.72
C ILE A 5 -9.87 10.60 -2.56
N ILE A 6 -9.71 9.35 -2.14
CA ILE A 6 -10.38 8.74 -0.99
C ILE A 6 -9.35 8.17 -0.02
N ASN A 7 -9.74 7.94 1.23
CA ASN A 7 -8.89 7.26 2.21
C ASN A 7 -9.60 6.03 2.78
N ARG A 8 -9.02 4.84 2.55
CA ARG A 8 -9.54 3.54 3.03
C ARG A 8 -8.65 2.93 4.13
N GLY A 9 -7.85 3.74 4.82
CA GLY A 9 -7.00 3.32 5.94
C GLY A 9 -5.57 2.96 5.58
N ARG A 10 -5.13 3.21 4.33
CA ARG A 10 -3.73 3.02 3.89
C ARG A 10 -3.08 4.30 3.36
N GLY A 11 -3.75 5.44 3.55
CA GLY A 11 -3.39 6.73 3.00
C GLY A 11 -4.34 7.19 1.87
N PRO A 12 -4.21 8.45 1.43
CA PRO A 12 -5.01 9.02 0.34
C PRO A 12 -4.69 8.31 -0.99
N GLU A 13 -5.72 7.93 -1.73
CA GLU A 13 -5.59 7.18 -2.98
C GLU A 13 -6.65 7.54 -4.00
N ILE A 14 -6.34 7.31 -5.27
CA ILE A 14 -7.27 7.56 -6.39
C ILE A 14 -8.42 6.55 -6.32
N GLU A 15 -9.66 7.03 -6.28
CA GLU A 15 -10.86 6.20 -6.26
C GLU A 15 -10.89 5.22 -7.44
N GLY A 16 -11.32 3.99 -7.18
CA GLY A 16 -11.32 2.92 -8.17
C GLY A 16 -9.96 2.25 -8.38
N THR A 17 -8.89 2.73 -7.74
CA THR A 17 -7.55 2.13 -7.82
C THR A 17 -7.03 1.72 -6.43
N ARG A 18 -5.80 1.20 -6.39
CA ARG A 18 -5.01 1.04 -5.16
C ARG A 18 -3.77 1.96 -5.13
N ILE A 19 -3.74 2.96 -6.01
CA ILE A 19 -2.60 3.86 -6.16
C ILE A 19 -2.77 5.02 -5.18
N THR A 20 -1.91 5.05 -4.17
CA THR A 20 -1.84 6.14 -3.20
C THR A 20 -1.13 7.35 -3.80
N VAL A 21 -1.39 8.53 -3.25
CA VAL A 21 -0.63 9.75 -3.60
C VAL A 21 0.87 9.58 -3.31
N TYR A 22 1.23 8.75 -2.32
CA TYR A 22 2.62 8.39 -2.01
C TYR A 22 3.31 7.63 -3.15
N ARG A 23 2.58 6.80 -3.92
CA ARG A 23 3.17 6.14 -5.10
C ARG A 23 3.45 7.13 -6.23
N ILE A 24 2.69 8.22 -6.31
CA ILE A 24 2.90 9.30 -7.29
C ILE A 24 4.07 10.20 -6.85
N MET A 25 4.35 10.33 -5.56
CA MET A 25 5.47 11.12 -5.03
C MET A 25 6.85 10.68 -5.55
N ASP A 26 7.04 9.40 -5.86
CA ASP A 26 8.28 8.91 -6.50
C ASP A 26 8.55 9.69 -7.80
N PHE A 27 7.52 9.79 -8.66
CA PHE A 27 7.60 10.48 -9.94
C PHE A 27 7.68 12.00 -9.79
N VAL A 28 6.99 12.57 -8.79
CA VAL A 28 7.04 14.01 -8.50
C VAL A 28 8.46 14.43 -8.10
N ARG A 29 9.14 13.63 -7.27
CA ARG A 29 10.53 13.87 -6.88
C ARG A 29 11.50 13.74 -8.03
N ASP A 30 11.22 12.84 -8.97
CA ASP A 30 12.01 12.68 -10.19
C ASP A 30 11.62 13.66 -11.31
N HIS A 31 10.74 14.64 -11.02
CA HIS A 31 10.26 15.64 -11.97
C HIS A 31 9.67 15.04 -13.26
N CYS A 32 9.06 13.86 -13.15
CA CYS A 32 8.45 13.16 -14.28
C CYS A 32 7.22 13.92 -14.81
N SER A 33 6.97 13.79 -16.12
CA SER A 33 5.78 14.38 -16.74
C SER A 33 4.49 13.66 -16.34
N MET A 34 3.36 14.36 -16.41
CA MET A 34 2.03 13.76 -16.14
C MET A 34 1.76 12.54 -17.02
N THR A 35 2.11 12.61 -18.30
CA THR A 35 1.94 11.50 -19.25
C THR A 35 2.81 10.30 -18.86
N THR A 36 4.06 10.52 -18.44
CA THR A 36 4.93 9.46 -17.91
C THR A 36 4.31 8.76 -16.70
N ILE A 37 3.74 9.53 -15.76
CA ILE A 37 3.07 8.98 -14.58
C ILE A 37 1.85 8.15 -14.98
N ALA A 38 1.06 8.66 -15.93
CA ALA A 38 -0.14 7.99 -16.43
C ALA A 38 0.21 6.64 -17.05
N ASP A 39 1.23 6.61 -17.92
CA ASP A 39 1.67 5.41 -18.61
C ASP A 39 2.25 4.37 -17.64
N GLU A 40 3.17 4.78 -16.76
CA GLU A 40 3.84 3.88 -15.81
C GLU A 40 2.91 3.30 -14.75
N LEU A 41 1.86 4.04 -14.38
CA LEU A 41 0.88 3.60 -13.38
C LEU A 41 -0.42 3.07 -13.98
N ASN A 42 -0.53 3.04 -15.32
CA ASN A 42 -1.75 2.67 -16.03
C ASN A 42 -2.98 3.45 -15.52
N LEU A 43 -2.81 4.77 -15.42
CA LEU A 43 -3.82 5.75 -15.00
C LEU A 43 -4.26 6.58 -16.20
N SER A 44 -5.47 7.12 -16.15
CA SER A 44 -5.81 8.23 -17.05
C SER A 44 -5.15 9.52 -16.59
N GLU A 45 -4.86 10.45 -17.52
CA GLU A 45 -4.30 11.76 -17.17
C GLU A 45 -5.20 12.52 -16.17
N ALA A 46 -6.52 12.38 -16.26
CA ALA A 46 -7.45 12.96 -15.29
C ALA A 46 -7.24 12.41 -13.86
N GLN A 47 -6.92 11.13 -13.72
CA GLN A 47 -6.58 10.51 -12.43
C GLN A 47 -5.25 11.04 -11.88
N VAL A 48 -4.25 11.21 -12.74
CA VAL A 48 -2.97 11.80 -12.35
C VAL A 48 -3.16 13.26 -11.93
N GLN A 49 -3.90 14.04 -12.72
CA GLN A 49 -4.18 15.44 -12.45
C GLN A 49 -4.83 15.64 -11.07
N VAL A 50 -5.88 14.88 -10.74
CA VAL A 50 -6.54 14.95 -9.43
C VAL A 50 -5.58 14.58 -8.28
N ALA A 51 -4.67 13.63 -8.49
CA ALA A 51 -3.67 13.30 -7.49
C ALA A 51 -2.62 14.41 -7.33
N LEU A 52 -2.14 15.01 -8.43
CA LEU A 52 -1.20 16.13 -8.38
C LEU A 52 -1.80 17.35 -7.70
N GLU A 53 -3.08 17.67 -7.96
CA GLU A 53 -3.82 18.73 -7.28
C GLU A 53 -3.94 18.46 -5.78
N TYR A 54 -4.28 17.23 -5.39
CA TYR A 54 -4.33 16.85 -3.99
C TYR A 54 -2.95 16.97 -3.31
N ILE A 55 -1.88 16.51 -3.97
CA ILE A 55 -0.51 16.63 -3.46
C ILE A 55 -0.15 18.10 -3.29
N ALA A 56 -0.44 18.97 -4.26
CA ALA A 56 -0.15 20.39 -4.17
C ALA A 56 -0.92 21.07 -3.01
N ALA A 57 -2.20 20.73 -2.83
CA ALA A 57 -3.04 21.29 -1.77
C ALA A 57 -2.63 20.82 -0.36
N ASN A 58 -2.02 19.64 -0.23
CA ASN A 58 -1.65 19.02 1.05
C ASN A 58 -0.15 18.77 1.18
N ARG A 59 0.66 19.59 0.49
CA ARG A 59 2.07 19.29 0.21
C ARG A 59 2.90 18.93 1.45
N SER A 60 2.82 19.75 2.49
CA SER A 60 3.59 19.54 3.71
C SER A 60 3.25 18.23 4.42
N GLU A 61 1.97 17.88 4.50
CA GLU A 61 1.52 16.63 5.13
C GLU A 61 1.93 15.42 4.29
N VAL A 62 1.70 15.49 2.97
CA VAL A 62 2.06 14.41 2.04
C VAL A 62 3.56 14.17 2.01
N GLU A 63 4.38 15.21 1.96
CA GLU A 63 5.85 15.10 1.99
C GLU A 63 6.33 14.47 3.31
N ALA A 64 5.80 14.93 4.45
CA ALA A 64 6.16 14.39 5.76
C ALA A 64 5.80 12.92 5.92
N GLU A 65 4.59 12.51 5.52
CA GLU A 65 4.17 11.10 5.56
C GLU A 65 4.96 10.24 4.58
N TYR A 66 5.25 10.76 3.39
CA TYR A 66 6.06 10.05 2.40
C TYR A 66 7.51 9.84 2.89
N ASP A 67 8.13 10.83 3.52
CA ASP A 67 9.47 10.66 4.12
C ASP A 67 9.46 9.66 5.27
N GLN A 68 8.41 9.66 6.10
CA GLN A 68 8.24 8.62 7.13
C GLN A 68 8.08 7.23 6.52
N LEU A 69 7.36 7.10 5.40
CA LEU A 69 7.20 5.84 4.69
C LEU A 69 8.56 5.34 4.16
N LEU A 70 9.34 6.21 3.51
CA LEU A 70 10.69 5.86 3.04
C LEU A 70 11.61 5.43 4.18
N LEU A 71 11.56 6.12 5.32
CA LEU A 71 12.33 5.74 6.51
C LEU A 71 11.93 4.34 7.01
N ARG A 72 10.63 4.04 7.08
CA ARG A 72 10.14 2.71 7.48
C ARG A 72 10.57 1.61 6.51
N LEU A 73 10.60 1.89 5.20
CA LEU A 73 11.04 0.93 4.18
C LEU A 73 12.53 0.58 4.31
N GLN A 74 13.34 1.49 4.84
CA GLN A 74 14.76 1.26 5.11
C GLN A 74 15.01 0.47 6.42
N GLN A 75 14.02 0.40 7.31
CA GLN A 75 14.14 -0.30 8.58
C GLN A 75 13.93 -1.81 8.40
N ALA A 76 14.70 -2.60 9.16
CA ALA A 76 14.44 -4.03 9.25
C ALA A 76 13.08 -4.27 9.92
N ASN A 77 12.36 -5.29 9.44
CA ASN A 77 11.13 -5.75 10.09
C ASN A 77 11.38 -5.98 11.59
N PRO A 78 10.45 -5.64 12.49
CA PRO A 78 10.67 -5.85 13.92
C PRO A 78 10.82 -7.34 14.26
N PRO A 79 11.50 -7.70 15.37
CA PRO A 79 11.88 -9.08 15.67
C PRO A 79 10.73 -10.09 15.65
N HIS A 80 9.54 -9.69 16.13
CA HIS A 80 8.35 -10.56 16.11
C HIS A 80 7.85 -10.88 14.70
N ILE A 81 8.03 -9.96 13.73
CA ILE A 81 7.72 -10.21 12.31
C ILE A 81 8.79 -11.09 11.69
N GLN A 82 10.07 -10.87 12.02
CA GLN A 82 11.17 -11.74 11.55
C GLN A 82 10.98 -13.18 12.02
N ALA A 83 10.67 -13.39 13.31
CA ALA A 83 10.39 -14.70 13.89
C ALA A 83 9.16 -15.38 13.25
N GLY A 84 8.21 -14.59 12.76
CA GLY A 84 7.03 -15.07 12.05
C GLY A 84 7.30 -15.56 10.64
N ARG A 85 8.45 -15.26 10.02
CA ARG A 85 8.79 -15.68 8.65
C ARG A 85 9.00 -17.19 8.58
N ALA A 86 8.36 -17.83 7.61
CA ALA A 86 8.64 -19.23 7.31
C ALA A 86 10.03 -19.33 6.66
N LYS A 87 10.82 -20.34 7.05
CA LYS A 87 12.16 -20.59 6.49
C LYS A 87 12.09 -21.23 5.11
N SER A 88 10.95 -21.85 4.76
CA SER A 88 10.70 -22.43 3.46
C SER A 88 9.22 -22.37 3.07
N PRO A 89 8.88 -22.49 1.77
CA PRO A 89 7.50 -22.61 1.31
C PRO A 89 6.75 -23.78 1.96
N ASP A 90 7.41 -24.91 2.21
CA ASP A 90 6.77 -26.08 2.82
C ASP A 90 6.47 -25.87 4.30
N GLU A 91 7.33 -25.16 5.03
CA GLU A 91 7.01 -24.74 6.39
C GLU A 91 5.79 -23.82 6.41
N LEU A 92 5.71 -22.87 5.46
CA LEU A 92 4.54 -22.00 5.33
C LEU A 92 3.26 -22.80 5.05
N LYS A 93 3.29 -23.74 4.09
CA LYS A 93 2.15 -24.62 3.78
C LYS A 93 1.70 -25.40 5.02
N ARG A 94 2.64 -25.99 5.77
CA ARG A 94 2.34 -26.70 7.02
C ARG A 94 1.66 -25.78 8.06
N ARG A 95 2.17 -24.55 8.24
CA ARG A 95 1.59 -23.56 9.16
C ARG A 95 0.18 -23.13 8.76
N ILE A 96 -0.07 -22.94 7.46
CA ILE A 96 -1.41 -22.63 6.93
C ILE A 96 -2.37 -23.80 7.18
N HIS A 97 -1.95 -25.03 6.88
CA HIS A 97 -2.77 -26.22 7.10
C HIS A 97 -3.10 -26.42 8.58
N ALA A 98 -2.11 -26.30 9.47
CA ALA A 98 -2.31 -26.43 10.91
C ALA A 98 -3.25 -25.36 11.49
N ARG A 99 -3.19 -24.11 11.01
CA ARG A 99 -4.16 -23.06 11.40
C ARG A 99 -5.58 -23.42 10.97
N ARG A 100 -5.74 -23.88 9.73
CA ARG A 100 -7.05 -24.29 9.20
C ARG A 100 -7.69 -25.40 10.04
N LEU A 101 -6.91 -26.40 10.47
CA LEU A 101 -7.41 -27.48 11.34
C LEU A 101 -7.87 -26.94 12.71
N LYS A 102 -7.08 -26.06 13.33
CA LYS A 102 -7.45 -25.45 14.63
C LYS A 102 -8.73 -24.61 14.55
N ASP A 103 -8.93 -23.89 13.44
CA ASP A 103 -10.15 -23.10 13.24
C ASP A 103 -11.39 -24.01 13.10
N VAL A 104 -11.24 -25.17 12.45
CA VAL A 104 -12.30 -26.20 12.34
C VAL A 104 -12.61 -26.81 13.71
N ASP A 105 -11.60 -27.18 14.49
CA ASP A 105 -11.80 -27.75 15.83
C ASP A 105 -12.49 -26.75 16.76
N ARG A 106 -12.08 -25.46 16.70
CA ARG A 106 -12.72 -24.38 17.48
C ARG A 106 -14.19 -24.15 17.07
N ALA A 107 -14.52 -24.31 15.79
CA ALA A 107 -15.89 -24.21 15.31
C ALA A 107 -16.76 -25.38 15.78
N HIS A 108 -16.18 -26.59 15.93
CA HIS A 108 -16.88 -27.77 16.44
C HIS A 108 -17.09 -27.72 17.97
N LEU A 109 -16.17 -27.12 18.73
CA LEU A 109 -16.29 -26.97 20.20
C LEU A 109 -17.34 -25.95 20.65
N ASN A 110 -17.81 -25.07 19.77
CA ASN A 110 -18.79 -24.02 20.06
C ASN A 110 -20.22 -24.34 19.55
N ARG A 111 -20.51 -25.61 19.25
CA ARG A 111 -21.85 -26.14 18.90
C ARG A 111 -22.40 -26.99 20.03
#